data_AF-A0AAD6KY41-F1
#
_entry.id   AF-A0AAD6KY41-F1
#
_cell.length_a   1.000
_cell.length_b   1.000
_cell.length_c   1.000
_cell.angle_alpha   90.00
_cell.angle_beta   90.00
_cell.angle_gamma   90.00
#
_symmetry.space_group_name_H-M   'P 1'
#
loop_
_entity.id
_entity.type
_entity.pdbx_description
1 polymer ?
#
loop_
_entity_poly.entity_id
_entity_poly.type
_entity_poly.pdbx_seq_one_letter_code
_entity_poly.pdbx_strand_id
1 'polypeptide(L)'
;MAEVYGEGTAGLEVNGGGVATTTPLNVSGSFKEGPKSSSRRRTSVRPSFDADNEFMTLLHGSDPVKVELNRLENEVRDKDRELGDAQAEIKALRLSERLREKAVEELTDELSKVEEKLKLTESLLESKNLEIKKINDEKKASMAAQFAAEATLRRVHAAQKDDDMPPIEAILAPLEAELKLARQEAERTVEVALAKASMVDDLQNKNQELMKQIEICQEENKILDKMHRQKVAEVEKLTQTVRELEEAVLAGGAAANAVRDYQRKVQEMNVMFIADFAGHSNRVATVVANEWKDANDKVMPVKQWLDERRFLQVTFE
;
A
#
# COMPACT_ATOMS: atom_id res chain seq x y z
N MET A 1 -48.65 -22.30 -51.91
CA MET A 1 -48.99 -23.00 -50.66
C MET A 1 -47.94 -22.58 -49.66
N ALA A 2 -48.33 -21.74 -48.70
CA ALA A 2 -47.47 -21.04 -47.77
C ALA A 2 -47.93 -21.40 -46.34
N GLU A 3 -47.01 -21.81 -45.48
CA GLU A 3 -47.13 -21.96 -44.02
C GLU A 3 -45.67 -21.82 -43.51
N VAL A 4 -45.18 -20.84 -42.74
CA VAL A 4 -45.67 -20.07 -41.58
C VAL A 4 -46.22 -20.96 -40.47
N TYR A 5 -45.36 -21.25 -39.48
CA TYR A 5 -45.75 -21.39 -38.09
C TYR A 5 -44.64 -20.84 -37.19
N GLY A 6 -45.01 -19.83 -36.41
CA GLY A 6 -44.35 -19.46 -35.16
C GLY A 6 -45.37 -19.58 -34.03
N GLU A 7 -44.86 -19.81 -32.82
CA GLU A 7 -45.38 -19.49 -31.48
C GLU A 7 -44.50 -20.33 -30.51
N GLY A 8 -43.97 -19.85 -29.39
CA GLY A 8 -44.48 -18.83 -28.47
C GLY A 8 -44.77 -19.52 -27.13
N THR A 9 -44.05 -19.15 -26.07
CA THR A 9 -44.39 -19.25 -24.61
C THR A 9 -43.09 -19.02 -23.81
N ALA A 10 -42.85 -17.92 -23.11
CA ALA A 10 -43.54 -17.26 -21.97
C ALA A 10 -43.19 -17.85 -20.59
N GLY A 11 -42.36 -17.10 -19.85
CA GLY A 11 -42.59 -16.73 -18.45
C GLY A 11 -41.96 -17.59 -17.34
N LEU A 12 -40.96 -17.03 -16.66
CA LEU A 12 -41.04 -16.81 -15.20
C LEU A 12 -39.92 -15.86 -14.71
N GLU A 13 -40.36 -14.90 -13.91
CA GLU A 13 -39.66 -13.78 -13.27
C GLU A 13 -38.78 -14.24 -12.10
N VAL A 14 -37.66 -13.53 -11.83
CA VAL A 14 -37.31 -13.01 -10.49
C VAL A 14 -36.48 -11.71 -10.67
N ASN A 15 -36.81 -10.77 -9.79
CA ASN A 15 -36.49 -9.36 -9.69
C ASN A 15 -35.10 -9.05 -9.09
N GLY A 16 -34.52 -7.86 -9.37
CA GLY A 16 -33.53 -7.23 -8.47
C GLY A 16 -32.47 -6.28 -9.06
N GLY A 17 -32.83 -5.01 -9.26
CA GLY A 17 -31.95 -3.82 -9.18
C GLY A 17 -31.09 -3.51 -10.43
N GLY A 18 -31.15 -2.37 -11.12
CA GLY A 18 -31.74 -1.06 -10.83
C GLY A 18 -30.67 0.03 -10.96
N VAL A 19 -30.42 0.56 -12.16
CA VAL A 19 -29.74 1.86 -12.36
C VAL A 19 -30.36 2.56 -13.57
N ALA A 20 -30.96 3.73 -13.30
CA ALA A 20 -31.70 4.55 -14.24
C ALA A 20 -30.83 5.63 -14.91
N THR A 21 -31.13 5.88 -16.18
CA THR A 21 -30.76 7.06 -16.96
C THR A 21 -31.69 8.23 -16.63
N THR A 22 -31.15 9.40 -16.24
CA THR A 22 -31.78 10.72 -16.47
C THR A 22 -30.76 11.88 -16.42
N THR A 23 -30.73 12.68 -17.48
CA THR A 23 -30.53 14.15 -17.61
C THR A 23 -29.99 14.99 -16.43
N PRO A 24 -29.17 16.04 -16.71
CA PRO A 24 -28.98 17.15 -15.76
C PRO A 24 -29.59 18.47 -16.26
N LEU A 25 -30.51 19.02 -15.46
CA LEU A 25 -30.74 20.46 -15.27
C LEU A 25 -31.19 20.66 -13.82
N ASN A 26 -30.45 21.44 -13.03
CA ASN A 26 -30.88 22.68 -12.35
C ASN A 26 -30.03 23.00 -11.09
N VAL A 27 -29.48 24.23 -11.08
CA VAL A 27 -29.53 25.27 -10.02
C VAL A 27 -29.21 24.93 -8.55
N SER A 28 -28.09 25.57 -8.12
CA SER A 28 -27.83 26.38 -6.91
C SER A 28 -28.01 25.87 -5.47
N GLY A 29 -26.96 26.14 -4.68
CA GLY A 29 -26.95 26.35 -3.23
C GLY A 29 -25.50 26.51 -2.75
N SER A 30 -24.96 27.73 -2.63
CA SER A 30 -25.04 28.63 -1.46
C SER A 30 -24.12 28.22 -0.31
N PHE A 31 -23.03 28.98 -0.11
CA PHE A 31 -22.47 29.21 1.22
C PHE A 31 -21.98 30.66 1.33
N LYS A 32 -22.47 31.32 2.38
CA LYS A 32 -22.26 32.71 2.80
C LYS A 32 -21.12 32.77 3.83
N GLU A 33 -20.40 33.88 3.84
CA GLU A 33 -19.91 34.66 5.00
C GLU A 33 -18.89 35.66 4.43
N GLY A 34 -18.80 36.95 4.75
CA GLY A 34 -19.37 37.85 5.74
C GLY A 34 -18.41 39.05 5.82
N PRO A 35 -18.87 40.32 5.93
CA PRO A 35 -18.06 41.53 5.70
C PRO A 35 -17.52 42.19 6.99
N LYS A 36 -16.51 43.09 6.85
CA LYS A 36 -16.04 44.23 7.72
C LYS A 36 -14.50 44.33 7.66
N SER A 37 -13.78 45.45 7.79
CA SER A 37 -14.03 46.90 7.93
C SER A 37 -12.65 47.60 7.99
N SER A 38 -12.62 48.91 7.66
CA SER A 38 -11.63 49.93 8.07
C SER A 38 -10.28 49.92 7.32
N SER A 39 -9.75 51.03 6.79
CA SER A 39 -9.54 52.28 7.52
C SER A 39 -9.31 53.47 6.58
N ARG A 40 -10.14 54.50 6.73
CA ARG A 40 -9.85 55.88 6.29
C ARG A 40 -8.71 56.44 7.14
N ARG A 41 -7.72 57.07 6.51
CA ARG A 41 -6.99 58.19 7.14
C ARG A 41 -7.01 59.43 6.24
N ARG A 42 -7.22 60.54 6.93
CA ARG A 42 -7.58 61.87 6.44
C ARG A 42 -6.38 62.61 5.87
N THR A 43 -6.71 63.51 4.96
CA THR A 43 -6.04 64.74 4.51
C THR A 43 -5.02 65.37 5.47
N SER A 44 -3.90 65.82 4.90
CA SER A 44 -3.08 66.94 5.40
C SER A 44 -2.68 67.83 4.22
N VAL A 45 -2.99 69.11 4.34
CA VAL A 45 -2.87 70.21 3.37
C VAL A 45 -1.50 70.88 3.51
N ARG A 46 -0.83 71.28 2.40
CA ARG A 46 -0.21 72.63 2.16
C ARG A 46 0.67 72.70 0.88
N PRO A 47 1.00 73.91 0.35
CA PRO A 47 0.52 74.36 -0.96
C PRO A 47 1.63 74.80 -1.95
N SER A 48 1.19 75.21 -3.15
CA SER A 48 1.80 76.22 -4.03
C SER A 48 3.10 75.82 -4.75
N PHE A 49 3.03 75.67 -6.08
CA PHE A 49 3.74 76.47 -7.08
C PHE A 49 3.52 75.83 -8.47
N ASP A 50 2.42 76.11 -9.16
CA ASP A 50 2.39 75.88 -10.62
C ASP A 50 1.21 76.60 -11.28
N ALA A 51 1.15 77.91 -11.09
CA ALA A 51 0.33 78.79 -11.91
C ALA A 51 0.96 79.01 -13.31
N ASP A 52 2.12 78.39 -13.59
CA ASP A 52 2.88 78.60 -14.82
C ASP A 52 2.75 77.43 -15.83
N ASN A 53 2.07 76.33 -15.47
CA ASN A 53 1.84 75.18 -16.36
C ASN A 53 0.50 75.22 -17.12
N GLU A 54 -0.39 76.15 -16.79
CA GLU A 54 -1.68 76.32 -17.49
C GLU A 54 -1.52 77.08 -18.82
N PHE A 55 -0.45 77.87 -18.98
CA PHE A 55 -0.18 78.62 -20.21
C PHE A 55 0.32 77.74 -21.36
N MET A 56 1.07 76.67 -21.06
CA MET A 56 1.59 75.73 -22.07
C MET A 56 0.57 74.67 -22.53
N THR A 57 -0.61 74.62 -21.91
CA THR A 57 -1.69 73.70 -22.32
C THR A 57 -2.63 74.33 -23.35
N LEU A 58 -2.59 75.66 -23.51
CA LEU A 58 -3.58 76.42 -24.28
C LEU A 58 -3.20 76.78 -25.72
N LEU A 59 -1.93 76.69 -26.14
CA LEU A 59 -1.54 77.25 -27.45
C LEU A 59 -1.35 76.25 -28.60
N HIS A 60 -0.82 75.05 -28.41
CA HIS A 60 -0.79 74.03 -29.47
C HIS A 60 -0.82 72.66 -28.81
N GLY A 61 -1.61 71.75 -29.39
CA GLY A 61 -2.08 70.51 -28.76
C GLY A 61 -1.06 69.76 -27.93
N SER A 62 -1.56 69.12 -26.86
CA SER A 62 -0.92 68.14 -25.98
C SER A 62 0.53 67.82 -26.33
N ASP A 63 1.46 68.01 -25.38
CA ASP A 63 2.88 67.65 -25.50
C ASP A 63 3.06 66.41 -26.41
N PRO A 64 3.69 66.56 -27.59
CA PRO A 64 3.74 65.51 -28.59
C PRO A 64 4.41 64.24 -28.07
N VAL A 65 5.34 64.37 -27.12
CA VAL A 65 5.97 63.22 -26.44
C VAL A 65 4.95 62.48 -25.59
N LYS A 66 4.11 63.21 -24.86
CA LYS A 66 3.05 62.62 -24.03
C LYS A 66 1.97 61.93 -24.87
N VAL A 67 1.61 62.48 -26.03
CA VAL A 67 0.64 61.84 -26.94
C VAL A 67 1.21 60.54 -27.50
N GLU A 68 2.46 60.55 -27.97
CA GLU A 68 3.10 59.36 -28.51
C GLU A 68 3.32 58.29 -27.43
N LEU A 69 3.67 58.68 -26.20
CA LEU A 69 3.78 57.75 -25.08
C LEU A 69 2.43 57.08 -24.76
N ASN A 70 1.32 57.84 -24.76
CA ASN A 70 -0.02 57.26 -24.60
C ASN A 70 -0.41 56.32 -25.76
N ARG A 71 -0.01 56.64 -27.00
CA ARG A 71 -0.23 55.77 -28.16
C ARG A 71 0.52 54.45 -27.99
N LEU A 72 1.80 54.53 -27.66
CA LEU A 72 2.65 53.35 -27.41
C LEU A 72 2.17 52.55 -26.20
N GLU A 73 1.71 53.20 -25.13
CA GLU A 73 1.15 52.50 -23.97
C GLU A 73 -0.13 51.72 -24.32
N ASN A 74 -1.03 52.33 -25.11
CA ASN A 74 -2.22 51.62 -25.58
C ASN A 74 -1.85 50.48 -26.55
N GLU A 75 -0.89 50.71 -27.45
CA GLU A 75 -0.38 49.69 -28.36
C GLU A 75 0.23 48.50 -27.60
N VAL A 76 1.00 48.76 -26.54
CA VAL A 76 1.53 47.71 -25.65
C VAL A 76 0.39 46.95 -24.96
N ARG A 77 -0.63 47.64 -24.42
CA ARG A 77 -1.78 46.98 -23.79
C ARG A 77 -2.59 46.13 -24.76
N ASP A 78 -2.76 46.60 -25.99
CA ASP A 78 -3.46 45.84 -27.03
C ASP A 78 -2.64 44.61 -27.45
N LYS A 79 -1.32 44.76 -27.59
CA LYS A 79 -0.40 43.63 -27.85
C LYS A 79 -0.37 42.63 -26.69
N ASP A 80 -0.46 43.09 -25.45
CA ASP A 80 -0.56 42.22 -24.27
C ASP A 80 -1.87 41.40 -24.26
N ARG A 81 -2.99 42.00 -24.71
CA ARG A 81 -4.27 41.28 -24.89
C ARG A 81 -4.17 40.26 -26.02
N GLU A 82 -3.69 40.67 -27.20
CA GLU A 82 -3.47 39.78 -28.34
C GLU A 82 -2.56 38.59 -27.98
N LEU A 83 -1.49 38.85 -27.21
CA LEU A 83 -0.61 37.80 -26.70
C LEU A 83 -1.35 36.86 -25.75
N GLY A 84 -2.19 37.39 -24.85
CA GLY A 84 -3.04 36.60 -23.96
C GLY A 84 -4.01 35.68 -24.70
N ASP A 85 -4.68 36.21 -25.74
CA ASP A 85 -5.62 35.46 -26.57
C ASP A 85 -4.90 34.38 -27.39
N ALA A 86 -3.76 34.71 -28.00
CA ALA A 86 -2.92 33.75 -28.71
C ALA A 86 -2.42 32.63 -27.77
N GLN A 87 -2.04 32.97 -26.53
CA GLN A 87 -1.66 31.98 -25.53
C GLN A 87 -2.81 31.06 -25.12
N ALA A 88 -4.04 31.60 -25.02
CA ALA A 88 -5.23 30.82 -24.75
C ALA A 88 -5.56 29.87 -25.91
N GLU A 89 -5.47 30.36 -27.15
CA GLU A 89 -5.67 29.57 -28.35
C GLU A 89 -4.63 28.45 -28.49
N ILE A 90 -3.34 28.73 -28.25
CA ILE A 90 -2.28 27.72 -28.23
C ILE A 90 -2.59 26.61 -27.21
N LYS A 91 -3.09 26.96 -26.02
CA LYS A 91 -3.48 25.96 -25.01
C LYS A 91 -4.67 25.12 -25.49
N ALA A 92 -5.69 25.74 -26.09
CA ALA A 92 -6.85 25.03 -26.62
C ALA A 92 -6.47 24.08 -27.75
N LEU A 93 -5.62 24.54 -28.68
CA LEU A 93 -5.12 23.73 -29.80
C LEU A 93 -4.30 22.53 -29.30
N ARG A 94 -3.42 22.72 -28.30
CA ARG A 94 -2.67 21.60 -27.68
C ARG A 94 -3.57 20.55 -27.06
N LEU A 95 -4.66 20.94 -26.40
CA LEU A 95 -5.63 19.99 -25.84
C LEU A 95 -6.38 19.24 -26.95
N SER A 96 -6.80 19.94 -28.01
CA SER A 96 -7.44 19.35 -29.18
C SER A 96 -6.52 18.38 -29.92
N GLU A 97 -5.24 18.74 -30.08
CA GLU A 97 -4.20 17.90 -30.66
C GLU A 97 -4.01 16.61 -29.87
N ARG A 98 -3.91 16.70 -28.55
CA ARG A 98 -3.83 15.52 -27.66
C ARG A 98 -5.05 14.61 -27.79
N LEU A 99 -6.26 15.16 -27.97
CA LEU A 99 -7.46 14.33 -28.19
C LEU A 99 -7.43 13.62 -29.54
N ARG A 100 -6.93 14.30 -30.58
CA ARG A 100 -6.78 13.71 -31.91
C ARG A 100 -5.71 12.63 -31.93
N GLU A 101 -4.58 12.84 -31.26
CA GLU A 101 -3.52 11.84 -31.09
C GLU A 101 -4.07 10.56 -30.45
N LYS A 102 -4.85 10.69 -29.36
CA LYS A 102 -5.52 9.55 -28.73
C LYS A 102 -6.47 8.81 -29.67
N ALA A 103 -7.28 9.54 -30.45
CA ALA A 103 -8.16 8.91 -31.43
C ALA A 103 -7.38 8.19 -32.54
N VAL A 104 -6.22 8.72 -32.95
CA VAL A 104 -5.33 8.07 -33.91
C VAL A 104 -4.71 6.81 -33.31
N GLU A 105 -4.26 6.85 -32.05
CA GLU A 105 -3.77 5.66 -31.33
C GLU A 105 -4.85 4.58 -31.27
N GLU A 106 -6.08 4.91 -30.85
CA GLU A 106 -7.21 3.97 -30.76
C GLU A 106 -7.54 3.33 -32.12
N LEU A 107 -7.61 4.14 -33.20
CA LEU A 107 -7.86 3.63 -34.55
C LEU A 107 -6.70 2.77 -35.06
N THR A 108 -5.46 3.06 -34.68
CA THR A 108 -4.29 2.26 -35.05
C THR A 108 -4.34 0.89 -34.37
N ASP A 109 -4.72 0.85 -33.10
CA ASP A 109 -4.92 -0.41 -32.36
C ASP A 109 -6.07 -1.25 -32.95
N GLU A 110 -7.18 -0.62 -33.34
CA GLU A 110 -8.28 -1.31 -34.02
C GLU A 110 -7.86 -1.85 -35.39
N LEU A 111 -7.13 -1.06 -36.17
CA LEU A 111 -6.60 -1.47 -37.47
C LEU A 111 -5.68 -2.69 -37.32
N SER A 112 -4.77 -2.67 -36.35
CA SER A 112 -3.87 -3.80 -36.06
C SER A 112 -4.65 -5.07 -35.70
N LYS A 113 -5.70 -4.97 -34.87
CA LYS A 113 -6.57 -6.11 -34.54
C LYS A 113 -7.31 -6.66 -35.76
N VAL A 114 -7.73 -5.80 -36.67
CA VAL A 114 -8.41 -6.23 -37.91
C VAL A 114 -7.43 -6.89 -38.87
N GLU A 115 -6.22 -6.38 -39.02
CA GLU A 115 -5.16 -7.01 -39.82
C GLU A 115 -4.81 -8.40 -39.30
N GLU A 116 -4.68 -8.58 -37.98
CA GLU A 116 -4.45 -9.90 -37.39
C GLU A 116 -5.60 -10.88 -37.69
N LYS A 117 -6.85 -10.43 -37.54
CA LYS A 117 -8.03 -11.23 -37.90
C LYS A 117 -8.04 -11.59 -39.37
N LEU A 118 -7.72 -10.65 -40.26
CA LEU A 118 -7.64 -10.88 -41.69
C LEU A 118 -6.60 -11.95 -42.00
N LYS A 119 -5.39 -11.81 -41.46
CA LYS A 119 -4.30 -12.79 -41.64
C LYS A 119 -4.68 -14.19 -41.17
N LEU A 120 -5.37 -14.29 -40.02
CA LEU A 120 -5.89 -15.57 -39.53
C LEU A 120 -6.93 -16.17 -40.50
N THR A 121 -7.87 -15.36 -40.99
CA THR A 121 -8.88 -15.84 -41.95
C THR A 121 -8.29 -16.26 -43.28
N GLU A 122 -7.26 -15.56 -43.77
CA GLU A 122 -6.53 -15.91 -44.99
C GLU A 122 -5.82 -17.25 -44.84
N SER A 123 -5.11 -17.45 -43.71
CA SER A 123 -4.44 -18.73 -43.42
C SER A 123 -5.42 -19.91 -43.33
N LEU A 124 -6.60 -19.68 -42.74
CA LEU A 124 -7.66 -20.69 -42.66
C LEU A 124 -8.21 -21.03 -44.05
N LEU A 125 -8.41 -20.02 -44.90
CA LEU A 125 -8.90 -20.20 -46.25
C LEU A 125 -7.89 -20.95 -47.13
N GLU A 126 -6.60 -20.64 -47.00
CA GLU A 126 -5.53 -21.36 -47.69
C GLU A 126 -5.44 -22.82 -47.23
N SER A 127 -5.52 -23.08 -45.93
CA SER A 127 -5.60 -24.43 -45.36
C SER A 127 -6.76 -25.24 -45.93
N LYS A 128 -7.97 -24.65 -45.95
CA LYS A 128 -9.16 -25.29 -46.53
C LYS A 128 -9.03 -25.56 -48.03
N ASN A 129 -8.38 -24.66 -48.78
CA ASN A 129 -8.13 -24.89 -50.21
C ASN A 129 -7.19 -26.07 -50.46
N LEU A 130 -6.15 -26.22 -49.63
CA LEU A 130 -5.27 -27.40 -49.69
C LEU A 130 -6.01 -28.68 -49.34
N GLU A 131 -6.89 -28.64 -48.33
CA GLU A 131 -7.74 -29.77 -47.95
C GLU A 131 -8.70 -30.19 -49.09
N ILE A 132 -9.35 -29.21 -49.74
CA ILE A 132 -10.22 -29.47 -50.91
C ILE A 132 -9.43 -30.13 -52.05
N LYS A 133 -8.21 -29.65 -52.32
CA LYS A 133 -7.34 -30.24 -53.35
C LYS A 133 -7.00 -31.68 -53.01
N LYS A 134 -6.63 -31.95 -51.75
CA LYS A 134 -6.33 -33.29 -51.25
C LYS A 134 -7.53 -34.23 -51.40
N ILE A 135 -8.71 -33.81 -50.95
CA ILE A 135 -9.97 -34.60 -51.07
C ILE A 135 -10.29 -34.88 -52.54
N ASN A 136 -10.09 -33.92 -53.43
CA ASN A 136 -10.35 -34.11 -54.86
C ASN A 136 -9.39 -35.13 -55.49
N ASP A 137 -8.11 -35.07 -55.13
CA ASP A 137 -7.10 -36.02 -55.60
C ASP A 137 -7.37 -37.43 -55.04
N GLU A 138 -7.72 -37.54 -53.76
CA GLU A 138 -8.15 -38.80 -53.12
C GLU A 138 -9.42 -39.36 -53.77
N LYS A 139 -10.40 -38.51 -54.11
CA LYS A 139 -11.62 -38.92 -54.81
C LYS A 139 -11.31 -39.50 -56.19
N LYS A 140 -10.41 -38.85 -56.95
CA LYS A 140 -9.97 -39.35 -58.26
C LYS A 140 -9.25 -40.69 -58.12
N ALA A 141 -8.35 -40.81 -57.14
CA ALA A 141 -7.64 -42.05 -56.86
C ALA A 141 -8.61 -43.18 -56.46
N SER A 142 -9.58 -42.87 -55.58
CA SER A 142 -10.61 -43.82 -55.13
C SER A 142 -11.49 -44.29 -56.29
N MET A 143 -11.89 -43.38 -57.17
CA MET A 143 -12.67 -43.70 -58.36
C MET A 143 -11.88 -44.59 -59.34
N ALA A 144 -10.60 -44.30 -59.55
CA ALA A 144 -9.73 -45.14 -60.37
C ALA A 144 -9.55 -46.54 -59.76
N ALA A 145 -9.35 -46.63 -58.44
CA ALA A 145 -9.27 -47.88 -57.71
C ALA A 145 -10.58 -48.68 -57.79
N GLN A 146 -11.74 -48.01 -57.70
CA GLN A 146 -13.05 -48.63 -57.87
C GLN A 146 -13.20 -49.25 -59.26
N PHE A 147 -12.87 -48.52 -60.33
CA PHE A 147 -12.92 -49.07 -61.69
C PHE A 147 -11.97 -50.26 -61.88
N ALA A 148 -10.75 -50.20 -61.29
CA ALA A 148 -9.80 -51.29 -61.34
C ALA A 148 -10.29 -52.54 -60.58
N ALA A 149 -10.92 -52.35 -59.41
CA ALA A 149 -11.53 -53.42 -58.63
C ALA A 149 -12.70 -54.06 -59.39
N GLU A 150 -13.58 -53.26 -59.99
CA GLU A 150 -14.72 -53.73 -60.77
C GLU A 150 -14.28 -54.51 -62.03
N ALA A 151 -13.23 -54.03 -62.72
CA ALA A 151 -12.62 -54.77 -63.83
C ALA A 151 -12.01 -56.11 -63.38
N THR A 152 -11.44 -56.16 -62.18
CA THR A 152 -10.90 -57.40 -61.61
C THR A 152 -12.01 -58.36 -61.21
N LEU A 153 -13.09 -57.88 -60.60
CA LEU A 153 -14.29 -58.69 -60.31
C LEU A 153 -14.89 -59.28 -61.59
N ARG A 154 -15.01 -58.48 -62.67
CA ARG A 154 -15.47 -59.01 -63.97
C ARG A 154 -14.56 -60.12 -64.50
N ARG A 155 -13.23 -59.98 -64.39
CA ARG A 155 -12.26 -61.01 -64.81
C ARG A 155 -12.36 -62.28 -63.95
N VAL A 156 -12.46 -62.13 -62.64
CA VAL A 156 -12.64 -63.24 -61.70
C VAL A 156 -13.94 -63.98 -61.99
N HIS A 157 -15.07 -63.27 -62.10
CA HIS A 157 -16.36 -63.90 -62.40
C HIS A 157 -16.38 -64.63 -63.75
N ALA A 158 -15.63 -64.17 -64.74
CA ALA A 158 -15.46 -64.89 -66.00
C ALA A 158 -14.62 -66.17 -65.83
N ALA A 159 -13.53 -66.11 -65.06
CA ALA A 159 -12.67 -67.27 -64.78
C ALA A 159 -13.32 -68.32 -63.88
N GLN A 160 -14.26 -67.94 -63.00
CA GLN A 160 -15.04 -68.86 -62.17
C GLN A 160 -16.02 -69.74 -62.96
N LYS A 161 -16.23 -69.50 -64.25
CA LYS A 161 -17.08 -70.34 -65.10
C LYS A 161 -16.37 -71.58 -65.65
N ASP A 162 -15.07 -71.74 -65.42
CA ASP A 162 -14.33 -72.96 -65.75
C ASP A 162 -14.53 -74.00 -64.62
N ASP A 163 -15.05 -75.19 -64.97
CA ASP A 163 -15.52 -76.22 -64.03
C ASP A 163 -14.43 -76.79 -63.08
N ASP A 164 -13.15 -76.57 -63.39
CA ASP A 164 -12.01 -77.10 -62.62
C ASP A 164 -11.48 -76.12 -61.54
N MET A 165 -12.00 -74.89 -61.47
CA MET A 165 -11.48 -73.86 -60.56
C MET A 165 -12.30 -73.76 -59.26
N PRO A 166 -11.67 -73.80 -58.06
CA PRO A 166 -12.39 -73.66 -56.81
C PRO A 166 -13.01 -72.25 -56.66
N PRO A 167 -14.17 -72.12 -55.99
CA PRO A 167 -14.83 -70.83 -55.77
C PRO A 167 -13.89 -69.85 -55.06
N ILE A 168 -13.94 -68.57 -55.44
CA ILE A 168 -12.98 -67.59 -54.91
C ILE A 168 -13.23 -67.31 -53.43
N GLU A 169 -14.47 -67.51 -52.99
CA GLU A 169 -14.88 -67.46 -51.58
C GLU A 169 -14.09 -68.45 -50.72
N ALA A 170 -13.75 -69.63 -51.26
CA ALA A 170 -12.98 -70.63 -50.52
C ALA A 170 -11.51 -70.21 -50.32
N ILE A 171 -10.97 -69.37 -51.19
CA ILE A 171 -9.61 -68.82 -51.11
C ILE A 171 -9.59 -67.53 -50.28
N LEU A 172 -10.64 -66.69 -50.41
CA LEU A 172 -10.78 -65.43 -49.68
C LEU A 172 -11.12 -65.64 -48.20
N ALA A 173 -11.96 -66.62 -47.85
CA ALA A 173 -12.42 -66.79 -46.47
C ALA A 173 -11.29 -66.95 -45.43
N PRO A 174 -10.20 -67.74 -45.67
CA PRO A 174 -9.05 -67.77 -44.77
C PRO A 174 -8.33 -66.42 -44.65
N LEU A 175 -8.12 -65.71 -45.76
CA LEU A 175 -7.44 -64.40 -45.77
C LEU A 175 -8.27 -63.32 -45.08
N GLU A 176 -9.59 -63.33 -45.25
CA GLU A 176 -10.52 -62.44 -44.54
C GLU A 176 -10.51 -62.71 -43.04
N ALA A 177 -10.42 -63.99 -42.63
CA ALA A 177 -10.29 -64.36 -41.21
C ALA A 177 -8.95 -63.87 -40.62
N GLU A 178 -7.83 -64.04 -41.33
CA GLU A 178 -6.52 -63.53 -40.91
C GLU A 178 -6.48 -62.00 -40.82
N LEU A 179 -7.05 -61.29 -41.80
CA LEU A 179 -7.13 -59.83 -41.79
C LEU A 179 -8.00 -59.34 -40.62
N LYS A 180 -9.11 -60.03 -40.33
CA LYS A 180 -9.95 -59.72 -39.17
C LYS A 180 -9.21 -59.92 -37.86
N LEU A 181 -8.41 -60.99 -37.72
CA LEU A 181 -7.58 -61.22 -36.53
C LEU A 181 -6.50 -60.15 -36.40
N ALA A 182 -5.78 -59.83 -37.48
CA ALA A 182 -4.75 -58.79 -37.49
C ALA A 182 -5.34 -57.41 -37.12
N ARG A 183 -6.55 -57.10 -37.61
CA ARG A 183 -7.27 -55.87 -37.25
C ARG A 183 -7.64 -55.84 -35.77
N GLN A 184 -8.16 -56.93 -35.22
CA GLN A 184 -8.47 -57.03 -33.78
C GLN A 184 -7.21 -56.91 -32.91
N GLU A 185 -6.08 -57.44 -33.37
CA GLU A 185 -4.78 -57.29 -32.68
C GLU A 185 -4.31 -55.83 -32.68
N ALA A 186 -4.43 -55.15 -33.82
CA ALA A 186 -4.12 -53.73 -33.94
C ALA A 186 -5.05 -52.88 -33.05
N GLU A 187 -6.35 -53.17 -33.03
CA GLU A 187 -7.32 -52.50 -32.16
C GLU A 187 -6.97 -52.67 -30.68
N ARG A 188 -6.65 -53.90 -30.22
CA ARG A 188 -6.17 -54.14 -28.85
C ARG A 188 -4.90 -53.37 -28.54
N THR A 189 -3.96 -53.31 -29.49
CA THR A 189 -2.70 -52.58 -29.30
C THR A 189 -2.95 -51.08 -29.13
N VAL A 190 -3.87 -50.51 -29.93
CA VAL A 190 -4.28 -49.11 -29.81
C VAL A 190 -4.99 -48.85 -28.48
N GLU A 191 -5.87 -49.75 -28.04
CA GLU A 191 -6.57 -49.61 -26.76
C GLU A 191 -5.60 -49.62 -25.58
N VAL A 192 -4.60 -50.53 -25.59
CA VAL A 192 -3.51 -50.54 -24.60
C VAL A 192 -2.68 -49.26 -24.65
N ALA A 193 -2.41 -48.72 -25.83
CA ALA A 193 -1.67 -47.46 -25.98
C ALA A 193 -2.46 -46.26 -25.43
N LEU A 194 -3.77 -46.20 -25.66
CA LEU A 194 -4.66 -45.17 -25.12
C LEU A 194 -4.74 -45.24 -23.59
N ALA A 195 -4.88 -46.44 -23.02
CA ALA A 195 -4.86 -46.62 -21.56
C ALA A 195 -3.53 -46.15 -20.94
N LYS A 196 -2.40 -46.47 -21.59
CA LYS A 196 -1.08 -45.97 -21.17
C LYS A 196 -0.96 -44.45 -21.28
N ALA A 197 -1.47 -43.85 -22.35
CA ALA A 197 -1.48 -42.40 -22.51
C ALA A 197 -2.26 -41.70 -21.39
N SER A 198 -3.47 -42.20 -21.08
CA SER A 198 -4.28 -41.68 -19.96
C SER A 198 -3.54 -41.77 -18.62
N MET A 199 -2.84 -42.89 -18.36
CA MET A 199 -2.06 -43.04 -17.13
C MET A 199 -0.87 -42.05 -17.07
N VAL A 200 -0.24 -41.77 -18.20
CA VAL A 200 0.82 -40.76 -18.28
C VAL A 200 0.27 -39.37 -17.95
N ASP A 201 -0.92 -39.02 -18.45
CA ASP A 201 -1.57 -37.73 -18.15
C ASP A 201 -1.90 -37.60 -16.66
N ASP A 202 -2.44 -38.65 -16.03
CA ASP A 202 -2.70 -38.69 -14.58
C ASP A 202 -1.41 -38.51 -13.75
N LEU A 203 -0.33 -39.18 -14.17
CA LEU A 203 0.97 -39.04 -13.51
C LEU A 203 1.56 -37.63 -13.70
N GLN A 204 1.38 -37.02 -14.88
CA GLN A 204 1.80 -35.64 -15.13
C GLN A 204 1.02 -34.66 -14.24
N ASN A 205 -0.30 -34.81 -14.13
CA ASN A 205 -1.12 -34.01 -13.24
C ASN A 205 -0.68 -34.16 -11.78
N LYS A 206 -0.40 -35.39 -11.34
CA LYS A 206 0.10 -35.65 -9.98
C LYS A 206 1.47 -35.01 -9.75
N ASN A 207 2.37 -35.06 -10.72
CA ASN A 207 3.68 -34.42 -10.64
C ASN A 207 3.58 -32.90 -10.55
N GLN A 208 2.67 -32.27 -11.30
CA GLN A 208 2.41 -30.83 -11.20
C GLN A 208 1.89 -30.44 -9.81
N GLU A 209 1.00 -31.23 -9.24
CA GLU A 209 0.48 -31.01 -7.88
C GLU A 209 1.60 -31.14 -6.83
N LEU A 210 2.44 -32.17 -6.93
CA LEU A 210 3.59 -32.34 -6.04
C LEU A 210 4.58 -31.18 -6.14
N MET A 211 4.83 -30.66 -7.35
CA MET A 211 5.66 -29.46 -7.52
C MET A 211 5.09 -28.25 -6.78
N LYS A 212 3.78 -28.01 -6.89
CA LYS A 212 3.11 -26.91 -6.14
C LYS A 212 3.22 -27.11 -4.64
N GLN A 213 3.05 -28.34 -4.15
CA GLN A 213 3.20 -28.65 -2.73
C GLN A 213 4.63 -28.38 -2.22
N ILE A 214 5.65 -28.72 -3.02
CA ILE A 214 7.04 -28.41 -2.70
C ILE A 214 7.25 -26.89 -2.62
N GLU A 215 6.70 -26.13 -3.56
CA GLU A 215 6.81 -24.67 -3.57
C GLU A 215 6.16 -24.04 -2.32
N ILE A 216 4.95 -24.50 -1.95
CA ILE A 216 4.26 -24.08 -0.73
C ILE A 216 5.11 -24.39 0.50
N CYS A 217 5.63 -25.63 0.62
CA CYS A 217 6.47 -26.03 1.74
C CYS A 217 7.76 -25.18 1.84
N GLN A 218 8.34 -24.79 0.70
CA GLN A 218 9.53 -23.94 0.68
C GLN A 218 9.21 -22.52 1.19
N GLU A 219 8.10 -21.93 0.77
CA GLU A 219 7.71 -20.59 1.23
C GLU A 219 7.27 -20.61 2.71
N GLU A 220 6.59 -21.67 3.16
CA GLU A 220 6.28 -21.89 4.58
C GLU A 220 7.55 -21.93 5.44
N ASN A 221 8.57 -22.69 5.02
CA ASN A 221 9.85 -22.74 5.74
C ASN A 221 10.53 -21.37 5.80
N LYS A 222 10.48 -20.60 4.72
CA LYS A 222 11.04 -19.24 4.67
C LYS A 222 10.30 -18.27 5.58
N ILE A 223 8.98 -18.39 5.71
CA ILE A 223 8.17 -17.62 6.67
C ILE A 223 8.54 -18.03 8.10
N LEU A 224 8.63 -19.33 8.37
CA LEU A 224 9.03 -19.86 9.67
C LEU A 224 10.42 -19.37 10.08
N ASP A 225 11.39 -19.35 9.17
CA ASP A 225 12.74 -18.83 9.41
C ASP A 225 12.74 -17.34 9.77
N LYS A 226 11.98 -16.53 9.03
CA LYS A 226 11.84 -15.09 9.33
C LYS A 226 11.22 -14.88 10.71
N MET A 227 10.18 -15.62 11.04
CA MET A 227 9.53 -15.57 12.35
C MET A 227 10.48 -15.99 13.47
N HIS A 228 11.22 -17.09 13.30
CA HIS A 228 12.21 -17.52 14.31
C HIS A 228 13.29 -16.47 14.52
N ARG A 229 13.84 -15.88 13.44
CA ARG A 229 14.83 -14.79 13.57
C ARG A 229 14.27 -13.59 14.33
N GLN A 230 13.02 -13.20 14.06
CA GLN A 230 12.37 -12.10 14.79
C GLN A 230 12.21 -12.42 16.28
N LYS A 231 11.73 -13.62 16.61
CA LYS A 231 11.60 -14.05 18.01
C LYS A 231 12.94 -14.10 18.73
N VAL A 232 14.00 -14.57 18.07
CA VAL A 232 15.35 -14.56 18.63
C VAL A 232 15.81 -13.13 18.91
N ALA A 233 15.63 -12.20 17.97
CA ALA A 233 15.99 -10.80 18.18
C ALA A 233 15.20 -10.13 19.32
N GLU A 234 13.92 -10.48 19.50
CA GLU A 234 13.11 -10.01 20.62
C GLU A 234 13.62 -10.57 21.97
N VAL A 235 13.93 -11.87 22.01
CA VAL A 235 14.54 -12.51 23.20
C VAL A 235 15.88 -11.87 23.54
N GLU A 236 16.73 -11.58 22.57
CA GLU A 236 17.99 -10.87 22.77
C GLU A 236 17.78 -9.48 23.36
N LYS A 237 16.80 -8.72 22.85
CA LYS A 237 16.46 -7.39 23.37
C LYS A 237 15.96 -7.48 24.82
N LEU A 238 15.05 -8.42 25.12
CA LEU A 238 14.56 -8.61 26.48
C LEU A 238 15.71 -9.01 27.42
N THR A 239 16.59 -9.90 26.98
CA THR A 239 17.78 -10.31 27.74
C THR A 239 18.67 -9.11 28.06
N GLN A 240 18.85 -8.19 27.11
CA GLN A 240 19.61 -6.95 27.34
C GLN A 240 18.91 -6.04 28.36
N THR A 241 17.59 -5.85 28.26
CA THR A 241 16.84 -5.05 29.24
C THR A 241 16.89 -5.65 30.65
N VAL A 242 16.87 -6.98 30.78
CA VAL A 242 17.02 -7.66 32.07
C VAL A 242 18.39 -7.35 32.67
N ARG A 243 19.47 -7.45 31.87
CA ARG A 243 20.83 -7.12 32.32
C ARG A 243 20.93 -5.67 32.81
N GLU A 244 20.36 -4.71 32.09
CA GLU A 244 20.34 -3.29 32.49
C GLU A 244 19.59 -3.06 33.80
N LEU A 245 18.47 -3.76 34.01
CA LEU A 245 17.73 -3.70 35.26
C LEU A 245 18.51 -4.34 36.42
N GLU A 246 19.20 -5.46 36.19
CA GLU A 246 20.08 -6.08 37.19
C GLU A 246 21.19 -5.11 37.64
N GLU A 247 21.84 -4.43 36.69
CA GLU A 247 22.85 -3.40 36.99
C GLU A 247 22.27 -2.23 37.78
N ALA A 248 21.08 -1.75 37.41
CA ALA A 248 20.39 -0.68 38.13
C ALA A 248 20.00 -1.09 39.55
N VAL A 249 19.57 -2.33 39.76
CA VAL A 249 19.26 -2.89 41.10
C VAL A 249 20.52 -2.98 41.94
N LEU A 250 21.64 -3.46 41.38
CA LEU A 250 22.92 -3.50 42.08
C LEU A 250 23.38 -2.08 42.49
N ALA A 251 23.27 -1.11 41.59
CA ALA A 251 23.57 0.29 41.88
C ALA A 251 22.65 0.88 42.96
N GLY A 252 21.34 0.59 42.90
CA GLY A 252 20.37 0.99 43.91
C GLY A 252 20.67 0.39 45.29
N GLY A 253 21.10 -0.87 45.34
CA GLY A 253 21.56 -1.53 46.56
C GLY A 253 22.79 -0.85 47.17
N ALA A 254 23.76 -0.47 46.34
CA ALA A 254 24.94 0.30 46.76
C ALA A 254 24.56 1.68 47.32
N ALA A 255 23.65 2.40 46.65
CA ALA A 255 23.14 3.68 47.13
C ALA A 255 22.39 3.55 48.46
N ALA A 256 21.54 2.53 48.61
CA ALA A 256 20.83 2.25 49.86
C ALA A 256 21.77 1.91 51.02
N ASN A 257 22.87 1.18 50.75
CA ASN A 257 23.93 0.95 51.74
C ASN A 257 24.58 2.27 52.17
N ALA A 258 24.95 3.13 51.22
CA ALA A 258 25.54 4.43 51.53
C ALA A 258 24.61 5.31 52.38
N VAL A 259 23.30 5.33 52.07
CA VAL A 259 22.28 6.04 52.87
C VAL A 259 22.24 5.49 54.30
N ARG A 260 22.22 4.16 54.47
CA ARG A 260 22.26 3.53 55.80
C ARG A 260 23.52 3.91 56.58
N ASP A 261 24.67 3.99 55.93
CA ASP A 261 25.94 4.36 56.57
C ASP A 261 25.97 5.83 57.01
N TYR A 262 25.50 6.75 56.16
CA TYR A 262 25.34 8.16 56.55
C TYR A 262 24.35 8.31 57.71
N GLN A 263 23.21 7.61 57.66
CA GLN A 263 22.23 7.65 58.74
C GLN A 263 22.81 7.14 60.07
N ARG A 264 23.56 6.04 60.03
CA ARG A 264 24.30 5.54 61.21
C ARG A 264 25.25 6.60 61.74
N LYS A 265 26.03 7.25 60.86
CA LYS A 265 27.00 8.28 61.27
C LYS A 265 26.33 9.49 61.93
N VAL A 266 25.18 9.92 61.40
CA VAL A 266 24.37 10.98 62.01
C VAL A 266 23.84 10.57 63.38
N GLN A 267 23.35 9.33 63.53
CA GLN A 267 22.91 8.81 64.82
C GLN A 267 24.05 8.77 65.85
N GLU A 268 25.24 8.29 65.45
CA GLU A 268 26.44 8.29 66.31
C GLU A 268 26.80 9.71 66.77
N MET A 269 26.86 10.68 65.85
CA MET A 269 27.15 12.08 66.17
C MET A 269 26.09 12.68 67.09
N ASN A 270 24.81 12.37 66.87
CA ASN A 270 23.73 12.85 67.73
C ASN A 270 23.84 12.29 69.15
N VAL A 271 24.18 11.00 69.30
CA VAL A 271 24.44 10.40 70.61
C VAL A 271 25.62 11.07 71.30
N MET A 272 26.74 11.30 70.57
CA MET A 272 27.88 12.03 71.13
C MET A 272 27.52 13.46 71.52
N PHE A 273 26.79 14.18 70.67
CA PHE A 273 26.38 15.55 70.94
C PHE A 273 25.47 15.65 72.17
N ILE A 274 24.51 14.73 72.32
CA ILE A 274 23.67 14.64 73.51
C ILE A 274 24.52 14.35 74.76
N ALA A 275 25.49 13.43 74.67
CA ALA A 275 26.39 13.11 75.78
C ALA A 275 27.26 14.30 76.18
N ASP A 276 27.85 15.00 75.20
CA ASP A 276 28.65 16.21 75.41
C ASP A 276 27.81 17.34 76.01
N PHE A 277 26.59 17.55 75.50
CA PHE A 277 25.65 18.53 76.04
C PHE A 277 25.23 18.19 77.47
N ALA A 278 24.89 16.94 77.76
CA ALA A 278 24.56 16.48 79.12
C ALA A 278 25.77 16.63 80.07
N GLY A 279 26.98 16.31 79.60
CA GLY A 279 28.22 16.53 80.35
C GLY A 279 28.45 18.01 80.65
N HIS A 280 28.25 18.89 79.67
CA HIS A 280 28.33 20.34 79.86
C HIS A 280 27.27 20.84 80.84
N SER A 281 26.02 20.41 80.69
CA SER A 281 24.91 20.77 81.59
C SER A 281 25.20 20.33 83.02
N ASN A 282 25.68 19.10 83.24
CA ASN A 282 26.11 18.60 84.55
C ASN A 282 27.26 19.42 85.14
N ARG A 283 28.23 19.84 84.32
CA ARG A 283 29.31 20.73 84.77
C ARG A 283 28.78 22.08 85.22
N VAL A 284 27.92 22.71 84.43
CA VAL A 284 27.29 24.01 84.79
C VAL A 284 26.48 23.87 86.06
N ALA A 285 25.66 22.83 86.19
CA ALA A 285 24.89 22.55 87.40
C ALA A 285 25.78 22.38 88.64
N THR A 286 26.93 21.69 88.50
CA THR A 286 27.90 21.54 89.59
C THR A 286 28.51 22.87 90.00
N VAL A 287 28.88 23.73 89.03
CA VAL A 287 29.40 25.08 89.30
C VAL A 287 28.35 25.93 90.02
N VAL A 288 27.11 25.97 89.52
CA VAL A 288 26.01 26.72 90.14
C VAL A 288 25.70 26.21 91.55
N ALA A 289 25.69 24.89 91.76
CA ALA A 289 25.49 24.31 93.09
C ALA A 289 26.60 24.72 94.08
N ASN A 290 27.87 24.75 93.63
CA ASN A 290 28.98 25.22 94.45
C ASN A 290 28.86 26.73 94.75
N GLU A 291 28.52 27.56 93.77
CA GLU A 291 28.28 29.00 94.00
C GLU A 291 27.14 29.25 94.99
N TRP A 292 26.07 28.45 94.95
CA TRP A 292 24.95 28.55 95.87
C TRP A 292 25.34 28.11 97.30
N LYS A 293 26.17 27.07 97.41
CA LYS A 293 26.76 26.65 98.70
C LYS A 293 27.65 27.75 99.29
N ASP A 294 28.53 28.32 98.49
CA ASP A 294 29.42 29.41 98.91
C ASP A 294 28.64 30.70 99.22
N ALA A 295 27.52 30.96 98.52
CA ALA A 295 26.62 32.05 98.83
C ALA A 295 25.83 31.82 100.11
N ASN A 296 25.40 30.58 100.39
CA ASN A 296 24.77 30.20 101.66
C ASN A 296 25.75 30.37 102.84
N ASP A 297 27.04 30.11 102.65
CA ASP A 297 28.09 30.39 103.64
C ASP A 297 28.33 31.91 103.86
N LYS A 298 27.89 32.78 102.93
CA LYS A 298 27.89 34.25 103.09
C LYS A 298 26.64 34.78 103.79
N VAL A 299 25.58 33.98 103.93
CA VAL A 299 24.40 34.38 104.68
C VAL A 299 24.70 34.12 106.16
N MET A 300 24.93 35.20 106.92
CA MET A 300 25.14 35.11 108.36
C MET A 300 24.00 34.29 108.99
N PRO A 301 24.31 33.20 109.73
CA PRO A 301 23.29 32.42 110.40
C PRO A 301 22.43 33.34 111.28
N VAL A 302 21.10 33.24 111.17
CA VAL A 302 20.15 34.13 111.88
C VAL A 302 20.43 34.21 113.39
N LYS A 303 21.00 33.15 113.98
CA LYS A 303 21.44 33.10 115.37
C LYS A 303 22.59 34.07 115.69
N GLN A 304 23.61 34.15 114.82
CA GLN A 304 24.71 35.13 114.94
C GLN A 304 24.23 36.56 114.71
N TRP A 305 23.30 36.77 113.76
CA TRP A 305 22.69 38.09 113.54
C TRP A 305 21.88 38.58 114.73
N LEU A 306 21.14 37.68 115.40
CA LEU A 306 20.41 38.00 116.63
C LEU A 306 21.36 38.32 117.78
N ASP A 307 22.48 37.62 117.91
CA ASP A 307 23.46 37.85 118.97
C ASP A 307 24.28 39.13 118.74
N GLU A 308 24.61 39.50 117.50
CA GLU A 308 25.21 40.81 117.16
C GLU A 308 24.24 41.97 117.39
N ARG A 309 22.94 41.82 117.08
CA ARG A 309 21.93 42.82 117.46
C ARG A 309 21.75 42.92 118.96
N ARG A 310 21.89 41.81 119.69
CA ARG A 310 21.85 41.80 121.17
C ARG A 310 23.08 42.51 121.75
N PHE A 311 24.26 42.32 121.16
CA PHE A 311 25.50 42.99 121.56
C PHE A 311 25.44 44.50 121.33
N LEU A 312 24.88 44.95 120.19
CA LEU A 312 24.66 46.37 119.90
C LEU A 312 23.62 47.05 120.81
N GLN A 313 22.77 46.29 121.50
CA GLN A 313 21.78 46.79 122.46
C GLN A 313 22.32 46.95 123.90
N VAL A 314 23.50 46.41 124.22
CA VAL A 314 24.06 46.42 125.59
C VAL A 314 25.18 47.46 125.77
N THR A 315 25.60 48.17 124.72
CA THR A 315 26.62 49.24 124.78
C THR A 315 26.05 50.67 124.86
N PHE A 316 24.77 50.85 125.22
CA PHE A 316 24.20 52.14 125.63
C PHE A 316 23.59 52.00 127.03
N GLU A 317 24.46 51.99 128.04
CA GLU A 317 24.22 52.50 129.41
C GLU A 317 25.58 52.74 130.10
#